data_AF-W1X3K4-F1
#
_entry.id   AF-W1X3K4-F1
#
_cell.length_a   1.000
_cell.length_b   1.000
_cell.length_c   1.000
_cell.angle_alpha   90.00
_cell.angle_beta   90.00
_cell.angle_gamma   90.00
#
_symmetry.space_group_name_H-M   'P 1'
#
loop_
_entity.id
_entity.type
_entity.pdbx_description
1 polymer ?
#
loop_
_entity_poly.entity_id
_entity_poly.type
_entity_poly.pdbx_seq_one_letter_code
_entity_poly.pdbx_strand_id
1 'polypeptide(L)'
;ADLSAKSWTVMRFSETEQNGKLEWLIRKDGCMHCEDPGCLKACPSAGAIIQYANGIVDFQSENCIGCGYCIAGCPFNIPRLNKEDNRVYKCTLCVDRVSVGQEPACVKTCPTGAIHFGTKKEMLELAEQRVAKLKARGYEHAGVYNPEGVGGTHVMYVLHHADQPELYHGLPKDPKIDTSVSLWKGALKPLAAAGFIATFAGLIFHYIGIGPNKEVDDDEEDHHE
;
A
#
# COMPACT_ATOMS: atom_id res chain seq x y z
N ALA A 1 20.26 -3.73 -8.12
CA ALA A 1 19.63 -2.41 -8.05
C ALA A 1 18.26 -2.55 -7.40
N ASP A 2 17.80 -1.56 -6.64
CA ASP A 2 16.46 -1.57 -6.02
C ASP A 2 15.42 -0.85 -6.92
N LEU A 3 14.14 -0.94 -6.55
CA LEU A 3 13.09 -0.09 -7.10
C LEU A 3 13.44 1.39 -6.92
N SER A 4 13.08 2.21 -7.90
CA SER A 4 13.26 3.66 -7.85
C SER A 4 12.06 4.36 -8.50
N ALA A 5 12.00 5.69 -8.41
CA ALA A 5 11.02 6.47 -9.15
C ALA A 5 11.11 6.28 -10.68
N LYS A 6 12.23 5.77 -11.19
CA LYS A 6 12.49 5.48 -12.62
C LYS A 6 12.55 3.98 -12.91
N SER A 7 12.35 3.12 -11.92
CA SER A 7 12.44 1.65 -12.03
C SER A 7 11.33 1.01 -11.21
N TRP A 8 10.15 0.87 -11.81
CA TRP A 8 8.92 0.45 -11.13
C TRP A 8 8.77 -1.07 -11.01
N THR A 9 9.55 -1.81 -11.77
CA THR A 9 9.64 -3.27 -11.71
C THR A 9 11.10 -3.68 -11.82
N VAL A 10 11.53 -4.60 -10.95
CA VAL A 10 12.93 -5.08 -10.90
C VAL A 10 12.93 -6.59 -10.80
N MET A 11 13.79 -7.27 -11.57
CA MET A 11 14.00 -8.70 -11.40
C MET A 11 14.90 -8.94 -10.19
N ARG A 12 14.41 -9.72 -9.22
CA ARG A 12 15.14 -10.15 -8.04
C ARG A 12 15.64 -11.57 -8.25
N PHE A 13 16.83 -11.82 -7.74
CA PHE A 13 17.52 -13.10 -7.79
C PHE A 13 17.90 -13.48 -6.36
N SER A 14 17.56 -14.71 -5.98
CA SER A 14 17.87 -15.27 -4.67
C SER A 14 18.40 -16.68 -4.84
N GLU A 15 19.58 -16.94 -4.32
CA GLU A 15 20.15 -18.28 -4.24
C GLU A 15 19.73 -18.91 -2.91
N THR A 16 19.23 -20.13 -2.97
CA THR A 16 18.85 -20.89 -1.78
C THR A 16 19.25 -22.36 -1.96
N GLU A 17 19.55 -23.04 -0.86
CA GLU A 17 19.74 -24.49 -0.88
C GLU A 17 18.47 -25.16 -0.39
N GLN A 18 17.85 -25.96 -1.25
CA GLN A 18 16.63 -26.71 -0.96
C GLN A 18 16.84 -28.17 -1.36
N ASN A 19 16.49 -29.11 -0.49
CA ASN A 19 16.67 -30.55 -0.73
C ASN A 19 18.09 -30.94 -1.17
N GLY A 20 19.11 -30.29 -0.60
CA GLY A 20 20.52 -30.52 -0.93
C GLY A 20 20.94 -30.06 -2.33
N LYS A 21 20.16 -29.19 -2.98
CA LYS A 21 20.46 -28.59 -4.29
C LYS A 21 20.40 -27.08 -4.22
N LEU A 22 21.30 -26.43 -4.97
CA LEU A 22 21.21 -25.00 -5.23
C LEU A 22 20.00 -24.72 -6.12
N GLU A 23 19.12 -23.84 -5.67
CA GLU A 23 18.02 -23.29 -6.44
C GLU A 23 18.20 -21.79 -6.64
N TRP A 24 17.93 -21.33 -7.86
CA TRP A 24 17.92 -19.91 -8.18
C TRP A 24 16.50 -19.41 -8.34
N LEU A 25 16.03 -18.66 -7.35
CA LEU A 25 14.69 -18.10 -7.30
C LEU A 25 14.70 -16.72 -7.95
N ILE A 26 13.95 -16.58 -9.04
CA ILE A 26 13.85 -15.33 -9.80
C ILE A 26 12.42 -14.81 -9.70
N ARG A 27 12.26 -13.56 -9.28
CA ARG A 27 10.94 -12.91 -9.14
C ARG A 27 10.93 -11.52 -9.78
N LYS A 28 9.91 -11.22 -10.57
CA LYS A 28 9.61 -9.84 -10.97
C LYS A 28 8.98 -9.11 -9.79
N ASP A 29 9.72 -8.19 -9.19
CA ASP A 29 9.28 -7.37 -8.08
C ASP A 29 8.63 -6.07 -8.54
N GLY A 30 7.61 -5.62 -7.83
CA GLY A 30 6.77 -4.48 -8.21
C GLY A 30 5.47 -4.41 -7.39
N CYS A 31 4.59 -3.46 -7.73
CA CYS A 31 3.33 -3.28 -7.01
C CYS A 31 2.42 -4.51 -7.13
N MET A 32 1.85 -4.92 -6.00
CA MET A 32 0.92 -6.05 -5.92
C MET A 32 -0.53 -5.70 -6.30
N HIS A 33 -0.85 -4.40 -6.40
CA HIS A 33 -2.22 -3.89 -6.63
C HIS A 33 -3.22 -4.58 -5.69
N CYS A 34 -3.02 -4.40 -4.37
CA CYS A 34 -3.80 -5.07 -3.33
C CYS A 34 -5.30 -4.82 -3.47
N GLU A 35 -6.11 -5.78 -3.02
CA GLU A 35 -7.56 -5.60 -2.86
C GLU A 35 -7.85 -4.50 -1.85
N ASP A 36 -7.16 -4.54 -0.71
CA ASP A 36 -7.20 -3.53 0.34
C ASP A 36 -5.87 -2.74 0.36
N PRO A 37 -5.75 -1.60 -0.34
CA PRO A 37 -4.47 -0.94 -0.54
C PRO A 37 -4.08 -0.08 0.67
N GLY A 38 -3.13 -0.55 1.48
CA GLY A 38 -2.58 0.23 2.60
C GLY A 38 -1.99 1.59 2.18
N CYS A 39 -1.38 1.67 0.98
CA CYS A 39 -0.88 2.94 0.45
C CYS A 39 -2.00 3.97 0.20
N LEU A 40 -3.17 3.53 -0.27
CA LEU A 40 -4.35 4.38 -0.47
C LEU A 40 -4.89 4.86 0.88
N LYS A 41 -5.05 3.95 1.86
CA LYS A 41 -5.51 4.31 3.21
C LYS A 41 -4.60 5.31 3.92
N ALA A 42 -3.29 5.13 3.78
CA ALA A 42 -2.30 6.00 4.41
C ALA A 42 -2.24 7.40 3.78
N CYS A 43 -2.65 7.56 2.52
CA CYS A 43 -2.52 8.84 1.83
C CYS A 43 -3.43 9.92 2.46
N PRO A 44 -2.89 11.09 2.84
CA PRO A 44 -3.69 12.21 3.33
C PRO A 44 -4.26 13.06 2.18
N SER A 45 -3.65 13.02 1.00
CA SER A 45 -4.07 13.84 -0.14
C SER A 45 -5.23 13.18 -0.90
N ALA A 46 -6.34 13.90 -1.00
CA ALA A 46 -7.53 13.41 -1.70
C ALA A 46 -7.23 13.22 -3.19
N GLY A 47 -7.66 12.07 -3.75
CA GLY A 47 -7.50 11.78 -5.17
C GLY A 47 -6.07 11.48 -5.63
N ALA A 48 -5.07 11.50 -4.75
CA ALA A 48 -3.67 11.17 -5.12
C ALA A 48 -3.43 9.69 -5.36
N ILE A 49 -4.25 8.82 -4.75
CA ILE A 49 -4.23 7.39 -4.98
C ILE A 49 -5.67 6.94 -5.17
N ILE A 50 -5.92 6.23 -6.26
CA ILE A 50 -7.24 5.71 -6.60
C ILE A 50 -7.16 4.21 -6.82
N GLN A 51 -8.28 3.53 -6.63
CA GLN A 51 -8.46 2.14 -7.01
C GLN A 51 -9.60 2.07 -8.01
N TYR A 52 -9.29 1.62 -9.22
CA TYR A 52 -10.29 1.41 -10.26
C TYR A 52 -11.12 0.16 -9.97
N ALA A 53 -12.31 0.06 -10.57
CA ALA A 53 -13.21 -1.09 -10.39
C ALA A 53 -12.62 -2.44 -10.84
N ASN A 54 -11.59 -2.41 -11.68
CA ASN A 54 -10.84 -3.59 -12.12
C ASN A 54 -9.67 -3.97 -11.17
N GLY A 55 -9.56 -3.30 -10.01
CA GLY A 55 -8.54 -3.58 -9.00
C GLY A 55 -7.22 -2.84 -9.17
N ILE A 56 -7.03 -2.07 -10.26
CA ILE A 56 -5.81 -1.28 -10.45
C ILE A 56 -5.76 -0.16 -9.41
N VAL A 57 -4.80 -0.26 -8.50
CA VAL A 57 -4.38 0.87 -7.65
C VAL A 57 -3.44 1.78 -8.43
N ASP A 58 -3.76 3.04 -8.63
CA ASP A 58 -2.97 4.00 -9.42
C ASP A 58 -2.70 5.31 -8.68
N PHE A 59 -1.59 5.99 -9.02
CA PHE A 59 -1.16 7.24 -8.38
C PHE A 59 -1.36 8.42 -9.32
N GLN A 60 -2.23 9.35 -8.93
CA GLN A 60 -2.50 10.59 -9.68
C GLN A 60 -1.49 11.65 -9.25
N SER A 61 -0.49 11.86 -10.09
CA SER A 61 0.70 12.66 -9.82
C SER A 61 0.38 14.13 -9.51
N GLU A 62 -0.65 14.66 -10.13
CA GLU A 62 -1.17 16.02 -9.96
C GLU A 62 -1.67 16.30 -8.54
N ASN A 63 -2.19 15.28 -7.85
CA ASN A 63 -2.70 15.40 -6.48
C ASN A 63 -1.66 14.99 -5.44
N CYS A 64 -0.49 14.51 -5.86
CA CYS A 64 0.55 14.04 -4.97
C CYS A 64 1.31 15.22 -4.33
N ILE A 65 1.37 15.24 -3.00
CA ILE A 65 2.07 16.27 -2.20
C ILE A 65 3.44 15.83 -1.68
N GLY A 66 3.95 14.67 -2.11
CA GLY A 66 5.30 14.20 -1.75
C GLY A 66 5.53 13.78 -0.29
N CYS A 67 4.48 13.69 0.55
CA CYS A 67 4.63 13.42 1.99
C CYS A 67 5.17 12.02 2.37
N GLY A 68 5.20 11.06 1.44
CA GLY A 68 5.77 9.72 1.66
C GLY A 68 4.94 8.76 2.52
N TYR A 69 3.77 9.14 3.04
CA TYR A 69 2.94 8.24 3.87
C TYR A 69 2.50 6.97 3.16
N CYS A 70 2.31 7.04 1.84
CA CYS A 70 2.00 5.85 1.04
C CYS A 70 3.15 4.84 0.98
N ILE A 71 4.40 5.27 1.19
CA ILE A 71 5.57 4.37 1.31
C ILE A 71 5.46 3.58 2.61
N ALA A 72 5.26 4.27 3.74
CA ALA A 72 5.08 3.65 5.05
C ALA A 72 3.83 2.76 5.12
N GLY A 73 2.76 3.13 4.43
CA GLY A 73 1.52 2.36 4.39
C GLY A 73 1.55 1.13 3.48
N CYS A 74 2.62 0.93 2.68
CA CYS A 74 2.71 -0.22 1.78
C CYS A 74 3.42 -1.40 2.48
N PRO A 75 2.73 -2.51 2.78
CA PRO A 75 3.36 -3.65 3.46
C PRO A 75 4.40 -4.39 2.60
N PHE A 76 4.45 -4.08 1.30
CA PHE A 76 5.43 -4.63 0.36
C PHE A 76 6.60 -3.68 0.08
N ASN A 77 6.64 -2.49 0.71
CA ASN A 77 7.68 -1.48 0.50
C ASN A 77 7.92 -1.16 -1.00
N ILE A 78 6.86 -0.87 -1.75
CA ILE A 78 6.93 -0.65 -3.21
C ILE A 78 7.05 0.83 -3.63
N PRO A 79 6.25 1.78 -3.10
CA PRO A 79 6.27 3.14 -3.60
C PRO A 79 7.64 3.80 -3.42
N ARG A 80 8.05 4.65 -4.37
CA ARG A 80 9.34 5.35 -4.34
C ARG A 80 9.14 6.83 -4.60
N LEU A 81 9.67 7.68 -3.73
CA LEU A 81 9.68 9.13 -3.90
C LEU A 81 10.71 9.53 -4.95
N ASN A 82 10.32 10.35 -5.90
CA ASN A 82 11.23 11.05 -6.80
C ASN A 82 11.66 12.37 -6.15
N LYS A 83 12.96 12.57 -6.00
CA LYS A 83 13.51 13.79 -5.39
C LYS A 83 13.48 14.98 -6.34
N GLU A 84 13.34 14.75 -7.65
CA GLU A 84 13.36 15.79 -8.67
C GLU A 84 12.05 16.58 -8.72
N ASP A 85 10.90 15.92 -8.55
CA ASP A 85 9.58 16.53 -8.64
C ASP A 85 8.71 16.37 -7.38
N ASN A 86 9.26 15.76 -6.32
CA ASN A 86 8.58 15.46 -5.07
C ASN A 86 7.29 14.65 -5.23
N ARG A 87 7.21 13.75 -6.23
CA ARG A 87 6.09 12.84 -6.42
C ARG A 87 6.49 11.39 -6.16
N VAL A 88 5.52 10.57 -5.78
CA VAL A 88 5.75 9.14 -5.52
C VAL A 88 5.30 8.32 -6.73
N TYR A 89 6.11 7.34 -7.10
CA TYR A 89 5.87 6.48 -8.26
C TYR A 89 5.92 4.99 -7.88
N LYS A 90 5.22 4.19 -8.69
CA LYS A 90 5.19 2.73 -8.64
C LYS A 90 4.59 2.18 -9.94
N CYS A 91 4.57 0.85 -10.09
CA CYS A 91 3.83 0.18 -11.16
C CYS A 91 2.36 0.63 -11.18
N THR A 92 1.86 0.96 -12.38
CA THR A 92 0.47 1.40 -12.66
C THR A 92 -0.37 0.28 -13.29
N LEU A 93 0.14 -0.96 -13.30
CA LEU A 93 -0.38 -2.08 -14.09
C LEU A 93 -0.60 -1.76 -15.58
N CYS A 94 0.13 -0.77 -16.12
CA CYS A 94 -0.08 -0.24 -17.48
C CYS A 94 -1.54 0.13 -17.73
N VAL A 95 -2.16 0.88 -16.80
CA VAL A 95 -3.55 1.34 -16.89
C VAL A 95 -3.88 2.00 -18.25
N ASP A 96 -2.93 2.73 -18.83
CA ASP A 96 -3.00 3.32 -20.16
C ASP A 96 -3.22 2.28 -21.26
N ARG A 97 -2.54 1.14 -21.18
CA ARG A 97 -2.70 0.02 -22.13
C ARG A 97 -3.96 -0.78 -21.84
N VAL A 98 -4.20 -1.10 -20.57
CA VAL A 98 -5.35 -1.92 -20.14
C VAL A 98 -6.67 -1.24 -20.47
N SER A 99 -6.76 0.08 -20.31
CA SER A 99 -7.97 0.86 -20.63
C SER A 99 -8.35 0.83 -22.11
N VAL A 100 -7.41 0.53 -23.01
CA VAL A 100 -7.65 0.36 -24.45
C VAL A 100 -7.60 -1.10 -24.90
N GLY A 101 -7.79 -2.04 -23.96
CA GLY A 101 -7.86 -3.48 -24.25
C GLY A 101 -6.53 -4.15 -24.57
N GLN A 102 -5.40 -3.51 -24.26
CA GLN A 102 -4.08 -4.10 -24.43
C GLN A 102 -3.53 -4.68 -23.12
N GLU A 103 -2.78 -5.77 -23.21
CA GLU A 103 -2.08 -6.33 -22.07
C GLU A 103 -0.91 -5.43 -21.58
N PRO A 104 -0.53 -5.50 -20.29
CA PRO A 104 0.61 -4.77 -19.75
C PRO A 104 1.93 -5.07 -20.49
N ALA A 105 2.81 -4.08 -20.58
CA ALA A 105 4.07 -4.20 -21.33
C ALA A 105 4.96 -5.35 -20.83
N CYS A 106 5.02 -5.54 -19.50
CA CYS A 106 5.80 -6.64 -18.89
C CYS A 106 5.22 -8.03 -19.21
N VAL A 107 3.92 -8.14 -19.49
CA VAL A 107 3.27 -9.38 -19.94
C VAL A 107 3.64 -9.64 -21.39
N LYS A 108 3.39 -8.64 -22.26
CA LYS A 108 3.66 -8.71 -23.70
C LYS A 108 5.10 -9.10 -24.05
N THR A 109 6.06 -8.61 -23.27
CA THR A 109 7.49 -8.85 -23.53
C THR A 109 8.00 -10.18 -22.98
N CYS A 110 7.24 -10.86 -22.11
CA CYS A 110 7.74 -12.03 -21.38
C CYS A 110 7.86 -13.26 -22.32
N PRO A 111 9.09 -13.68 -22.69
CA PRO A 111 9.27 -14.71 -23.73
C PRO A 111 8.94 -16.12 -23.21
N THR A 112 9.03 -16.33 -21.90
CA THR A 112 8.80 -17.63 -21.25
C THR A 112 7.35 -17.86 -20.85
N GLY A 113 6.48 -16.85 -21.01
CA GLY A 113 5.12 -16.90 -20.46
C GLY A 113 5.11 -17.02 -18.93
N ALA A 114 6.08 -16.42 -18.23
CA ALA A 114 6.09 -16.41 -16.77
C ALA A 114 5.08 -15.43 -16.16
N ILE A 115 4.63 -14.45 -16.94
CA ILE A 115 3.67 -13.41 -16.52
C ILE A 115 2.44 -13.54 -17.42
N HIS A 116 1.28 -13.67 -16.79
CA HIS A 116 -0.02 -13.71 -17.46
C HIS A 116 -0.90 -12.55 -16.98
N PHE A 117 -1.87 -12.17 -17.80
CA PHE A 117 -2.83 -11.12 -17.49
C PHE A 117 -4.24 -11.53 -17.93
N GLY A 118 -5.23 -11.19 -17.12
CA GLY A 118 -6.63 -11.52 -17.33
C GLY A 118 -7.46 -11.11 -16.11
N THR A 119 -8.68 -11.61 -16.00
CA THR A 119 -9.49 -11.35 -14.80
C THR A 119 -8.89 -12.05 -13.59
N LYS A 120 -9.13 -11.52 -12.38
CA LYS A 120 -8.63 -12.12 -11.12
C LYS A 120 -9.02 -13.59 -10.99
N LYS A 121 -10.26 -13.94 -11.37
CA LYS A 121 -10.77 -15.31 -11.36
C LYS A 121 -9.97 -16.22 -12.30
N GLU A 122 -9.82 -15.85 -13.57
CA GLU A 122 -9.07 -16.65 -14.54
C GLU A 122 -7.60 -16.82 -14.13
N MET A 123 -6.99 -15.78 -13.57
CA MET A 123 -5.61 -15.83 -13.10
C MET A 123 -5.44 -16.74 -11.88
N LEU A 124 -6.40 -16.77 -10.95
CA LEU A 124 -6.41 -17.73 -9.84
C LEU A 124 -6.55 -19.16 -10.34
N GLU A 125 -7.48 -19.42 -11.26
CA GLU A 125 -7.66 -20.75 -11.86
C GLU A 125 -6.39 -21.22 -12.57
N LEU A 126 -5.75 -20.35 -13.37
CA LEU A 126 -4.47 -20.65 -14.02
C LEU A 126 -3.33 -20.90 -13.01
N ALA A 127 -3.29 -20.11 -11.94
CA ALA A 127 -2.28 -20.24 -10.89
C ALA A 127 -2.42 -21.59 -10.18
N GLU A 128 -3.64 -22.01 -9.81
CA GLU A 128 -3.90 -23.30 -9.18
C GLU A 128 -3.53 -24.49 -10.10
N GLN A 129 -3.85 -24.39 -11.40
CA GLN A 129 -3.38 -25.38 -12.38
C GLN A 129 -1.85 -25.47 -12.44
N ARG A 130 -1.16 -24.33 -12.33
CA ARG A 130 0.31 -24.29 -12.30
C ARG A 130 0.85 -24.91 -11.02
N VAL A 131 0.24 -24.63 -9.87
CA VAL A 131 0.59 -25.23 -8.58
C VAL A 131 0.44 -26.75 -8.64
N ALA A 132 -0.67 -27.27 -9.17
CA ALA A 132 -0.87 -28.71 -9.32
C ALA A 132 0.25 -29.37 -10.16
N LYS A 133 0.66 -28.73 -11.25
CA LYS A 133 1.79 -29.20 -12.09
C LYS A 133 3.13 -29.15 -11.34
N LEU A 134 3.35 -28.16 -10.49
CA LEU A 134 4.57 -28.06 -9.68
C LEU A 134 4.61 -29.15 -8.60
N LYS A 135 3.49 -29.38 -7.89
CA LYS A 135 3.37 -30.47 -6.92
C LYS A 135 3.62 -31.83 -7.54
N ALA A 136 3.07 -32.09 -8.73
CA ALA A 136 3.33 -33.32 -9.48
C ALA A 136 4.81 -33.50 -9.89
N ARG A 137 5.60 -32.43 -9.92
CA ARG A 137 7.05 -32.44 -10.20
C ARG A 137 7.92 -32.53 -8.95
N GLY A 138 7.32 -32.67 -7.77
CA GLY A 138 8.03 -32.81 -6.48
C GLY A 138 8.18 -31.51 -5.68
N TYR A 139 7.57 -30.40 -6.09
CA TYR A 139 7.51 -29.19 -5.27
C TYR A 139 6.30 -29.25 -4.32
N GLU A 140 6.44 -29.98 -3.22
CA GLU A 140 5.33 -30.27 -2.29
C GLU A 140 4.69 -29.01 -1.71
N HIS A 141 5.50 -27.98 -1.45
CA HIS A 141 5.07 -26.70 -0.88
C HIS A 141 4.75 -25.63 -1.93
N ALA A 142 4.58 -26.01 -3.21
CA ALA A 142 4.17 -25.06 -4.22
C ALA A 142 2.77 -24.50 -3.92
N GLY A 143 2.57 -23.21 -4.18
CA GLY A 143 1.32 -22.53 -3.86
C GLY A 143 1.18 -21.17 -4.50
N VAL A 144 -0.04 -20.63 -4.48
CA VAL A 144 -0.34 -19.27 -4.93
C VAL A 144 -0.11 -18.31 -3.78
N TYR A 145 0.77 -17.34 -3.99
CA TYR A 145 0.96 -16.22 -3.08
C TYR A 145 -0.07 -15.13 -3.39
N ASN A 146 -1.13 -15.12 -2.60
CA ASN A 146 -2.24 -14.16 -2.62
C ASN A 146 -2.64 -13.83 -1.16
N PRO A 147 -1.90 -12.95 -0.48
CA PRO A 147 -2.00 -12.80 0.98
C PRO A 147 -3.31 -12.15 1.43
N GLU A 148 -4.02 -12.83 2.34
CA GLU A 148 -5.30 -12.39 2.91
C GLU A 148 -5.17 -11.15 3.82
N GLY A 149 -3.98 -10.88 4.38
CA GLY A 149 -3.72 -9.69 5.22
C GLY A 149 -3.93 -8.34 4.52
N VAL A 150 -4.08 -8.34 3.20
CA VAL A 150 -4.47 -7.18 2.37
C VAL A 150 -5.71 -7.47 1.51
N GLY A 151 -6.53 -8.46 1.89
CA GLY A 151 -7.72 -8.92 1.15
C GLY A 151 -7.41 -9.65 -0.17
N GLY A 152 -6.16 -10.08 -0.35
CA GLY A 152 -5.63 -10.57 -1.61
C GLY A 152 -5.06 -9.48 -2.52
N THR A 153 -4.55 -9.89 -3.68
CA THR A 153 -3.82 -9.02 -4.61
C THR A 153 -4.27 -9.22 -6.06
N HIS A 154 -4.04 -8.22 -6.91
CA HIS A 154 -4.28 -8.31 -8.36
C HIS A 154 -3.02 -8.66 -9.16
N VAL A 155 -1.86 -8.69 -8.50
CA VAL A 155 -0.65 -9.36 -8.97
C VAL A 155 -0.32 -10.45 -7.96
N MET A 156 -0.31 -11.70 -8.42
CA MET A 156 -0.08 -12.88 -7.59
C MET A 156 1.14 -13.63 -8.12
N TYR A 157 1.78 -14.42 -7.25
CA TYR A 157 2.87 -15.30 -7.67
C TYR A 157 2.48 -16.75 -7.50
N VAL A 158 3.01 -17.62 -8.36
CA VAL A 158 3.08 -19.05 -8.11
C VAL A 158 4.49 -19.36 -7.63
N LEU A 159 4.61 -19.81 -6.39
CA LEU A 159 5.88 -20.07 -5.74
C LEU A 159 6.14 -21.59 -5.68
N HIS A 160 7.40 -21.98 -5.77
CA HIS A 160 7.84 -23.35 -5.50
C HIS A 160 7.79 -23.66 -4.00
N HIS A 161 8.09 -22.66 -3.16
CA HIS A 161 8.10 -22.71 -1.69
C HIS A 161 7.15 -21.65 -1.14
N ALA A 162 5.84 -21.86 -1.26
CA ALA A 162 4.83 -20.89 -0.82
C ALA A 162 4.71 -20.80 0.71
N ASP A 163 5.23 -21.80 1.43
CA ASP A 163 5.40 -21.84 2.88
C ASP A 163 6.50 -20.89 3.39
N GLN A 164 7.46 -20.56 2.53
CA GLN A 164 8.62 -19.71 2.80
C GLN A 164 8.78 -18.61 1.72
N PRO A 165 7.80 -17.72 1.56
CA PRO A 165 7.86 -16.65 0.56
C PRO A 165 9.09 -15.74 0.74
N GLU A 166 9.63 -15.62 1.95
CA GLU A 166 10.80 -14.80 2.25
C GLU A 166 12.05 -15.21 1.46
N LEU A 167 12.13 -16.47 1.00
CA LEU A 167 13.19 -16.94 0.09
C LEU A 167 13.22 -16.16 -1.22
N TYR A 168 12.10 -15.57 -1.64
CA TYR A 168 11.95 -14.81 -2.89
C TYR A 168 12.30 -13.32 -2.69
N HIS A 169 13.51 -13.07 -2.18
CA HIS A 169 14.05 -11.74 -1.91
C HIS A 169 13.22 -10.96 -0.87
N GLY A 170 12.95 -11.59 0.29
CA GLY A 170 12.25 -10.95 1.40
C GLY A 170 10.78 -10.65 1.12
N LEU A 171 10.13 -11.42 0.23
CA LEU A 171 8.70 -11.30 0.01
C LEU A 171 7.97 -11.62 1.34
N PRO A 172 7.17 -10.69 1.90
CA PRO A 172 6.62 -10.86 3.25
C PRO A 172 5.67 -12.06 3.33
N LYS A 173 5.71 -12.87 4.39
CA LYS A 173 4.77 -13.99 4.56
C LYS A 173 3.36 -13.56 4.94
N ASP A 174 3.24 -12.58 5.82
CA ASP A 174 1.96 -12.05 6.30
C ASP A 174 1.92 -10.51 6.20
N PRO A 175 1.84 -9.96 4.97
CA PRO A 175 1.73 -8.52 4.77
C PRO A 175 0.35 -8.05 5.24
N LYS A 176 0.34 -7.07 6.15
CA LYS A 176 -0.87 -6.46 6.67
C LYS A 176 -0.73 -4.94 6.74
N ILE A 177 -1.86 -4.26 6.66
CA ILE A 177 -1.90 -2.81 6.85
C ILE A 177 -1.69 -2.51 8.33
N ASP A 178 -0.78 -1.59 8.64
CA ASP A 178 -0.47 -1.24 10.03
C ASP A 178 -1.71 -0.71 10.75
N THR A 179 -1.95 -1.21 11.96
CA THR A 179 -3.12 -0.86 12.78
C THR A 179 -3.19 0.63 13.09
N SER A 180 -2.05 1.32 13.21
CA SER A 180 -2.01 2.77 13.45
C SER A 180 -2.66 3.55 12.31
N VAL A 181 -2.43 3.13 11.06
CA VAL A 181 -3.05 3.74 9.87
C VAL A 181 -4.56 3.53 9.90
N SER A 182 -5.00 2.32 10.24
CA SER A 182 -6.42 1.97 10.34
C SER A 182 -7.12 2.72 11.50
N LEU A 183 -6.47 2.83 12.66
CA LEU A 183 -7.00 3.48 13.85
C LEU A 183 -7.12 5.00 13.66
N TRP A 184 -6.08 5.63 13.12
CA TRP A 184 -6.05 7.08 12.86
C TRP A 184 -7.17 7.47 11.89
N LYS A 185 -7.27 6.77 10.75
CA LYS A 185 -8.26 7.07 9.71
C LYS A 185 -9.68 6.61 10.07
N GLY A 186 -9.81 5.62 10.95
CA GLY A 186 -11.10 5.06 11.40
C GLY A 186 -11.73 5.84 12.53
N ALA A 187 -11.43 5.47 13.78
CA ALA A 187 -12.12 6.01 14.96
C ALA A 187 -11.53 7.32 15.46
N LEU A 188 -10.20 7.48 15.42
CA LEU A 188 -9.55 8.59 16.11
C LEU A 188 -9.80 9.94 15.42
N LYS A 189 -9.79 10.01 14.08
CA LYS A 189 -10.06 11.24 13.33
C LYS A 189 -11.47 11.84 13.59
N PRO A 190 -12.58 11.09 13.47
CA PRO A 190 -13.91 11.65 13.77
C PRO A 190 -14.08 11.97 15.26
N LEU A 191 -13.52 11.16 16.17
CA LEU A 191 -13.56 11.46 17.60
C LEU A 191 -12.78 12.73 17.96
N ALA A 192 -11.59 12.91 17.38
CA ALA A 192 -10.81 14.13 17.56
C ALA A 192 -11.54 15.35 17.01
N ALA A 193 -12.17 15.23 15.82
CA ALA A 193 -12.97 16.31 15.25
C ALA A 193 -14.18 16.66 16.14
N ALA A 194 -14.91 15.65 16.62
CA ALA A 194 -16.03 15.84 17.54
C ALA A 194 -15.59 16.47 18.86
N GLY A 195 -14.47 16.01 19.43
CA GLY A 195 -13.88 16.58 20.64
C GLY A 195 -13.47 18.04 20.44
N PHE A 196 -12.87 18.38 19.29
CA PHE A 196 -12.50 19.75 18.98
C PHE A 196 -13.72 20.67 18.88
N ILE A 197 -14.79 20.21 18.23
CA ILE A 197 -16.07 20.92 18.14
C ILE A 197 -16.69 21.09 19.54
N ALA A 198 -16.72 20.05 20.36
CA ALA A 198 -17.27 20.09 21.71
C ALA A 198 -16.51 21.06 22.61
N THR A 199 -15.16 21.05 22.57
CA THR A 199 -14.33 22.00 23.31
C THR A 199 -14.62 23.44 22.88
N PHE A 200 -14.69 23.70 21.57
CA PHE A 200 -14.98 25.04 21.07
C PHE A 200 -16.38 25.53 21.47
N ALA A 201 -17.38 24.66 21.36
CA ALA A 201 -18.75 24.96 21.82
C ALA A 201 -18.79 25.21 23.35
N GLY A 202 -18.05 24.42 24.13
CA GLY A 202 -17.92 24.59 25.57
C GLY A 202 -17.27 25.93 25.94
N LEU A 203 -16.23 26.35 25.22
CA LEU A 203 -15.59 27.66 25.42
C LEU A 203 -16.55 28.81 25.10
N ILE A 204 -17.31 28.72 24.00
CA ILE A 204 -18.34 29.73 23.66
C ILE A 204 -19.42 29.77 24.75
N PHE A 205 -19.91 28.62 25.19
CA PHE A 205 -20.93 28.54 26.23
C PHE A 205 -20.44 29.14 27.56
N HIS A 206 -19.21 28.80 27.96
CA HIS A 206 -18.57 29.37 29.15
C HIS A 206 -18.43 30.89 29.03
N TYR A 207 -17.96 31.39 27.89
CA TYR A 207 -17.79 32.82 27.65
C TYR A 207 -19.12 33.59 27.71
N ILE A 208 -20.20 33.05 27.13
CA ILE A 208 -21.52 33.71 27.15
C ILE A 208 -22.19 33.59 28.53
N GLY A 209 -22.08 32.43 29.19
CA GLY A 209 -22.81 32.15 30.42
C GLY A 209 -22.15 32.70 31.69
N ILE A 210 -20.82 32.57 31.80
CA ILE A 210 -20.05 32.99 32.98
C ILE A 210 -19.34 34.33 32.73
N GLY A 211 -18.99 34.62 31.47
CA GLY A 211 -18.25 35.81 31.11
C GLY A 211 -16.74 35.63 31.19
N PRO A 212 -15.96 36.59 30.66
CA PRO A 212 -14.51 36.60 30.81
C PRO A 212 -14.13 36.84 32.26
N ASN A 213 -13.05 36.19 32.71
CA ASN A 213 -12.45 36.53 33.99
C ASN A 213 -11.90 37.96 33.88
N LYS A 214 -12.42 38.88 34.69
CA LYS A 214 -11.90 40.24 34.78
C LYS A 214 -10.85 40.25 35.87
N GLU A 215 -9.62 40.60 35.51
CA GLU A 215 -8.61 40.92 36.50
C GLU A 215 -9.09 42.20 37.19
N VAL A 216 -9.19 42.15 38.52
CA VAL A 216 -9.43 43.33 39.34
C VAL A 216 -8.07 44.02 39.40
N ASP A 217 -7.89 45.12 38.67
CA ASP A 217 -6.76 46.02 38.91
C ASP A 217 -6.97 46.62 40.31
N ASP A 218 -6.21 46.14 41.30
CA ASP A 218 -6.13 46.70 42.66
C ASP A 218 -5.35 48.04 42.67
N ASP A 219 -5.61 48.95 41.72
CA ASP A 219 -4.88 50.23 41.57
C ASP A 219 -5.80 51.47 41.51
N GLU A 220 -7.01 51.42 42.08
CA GLU A 220 -7.88 52.61 42.25
C GLU A 220 -8.43 52.78 43.68
N GLU A 221 -7.63 52.62 44.73
CA GLU A 221 -7.96 53.18 46.06
C GLU A 221 -6.71 53.68 46.80
N ASP A 222 -6.10 54.78 46.33
CA ASP A 222 -5.25 55.65 47.17
C ASP A 222 -5.35 57.11 46.70
N HIS A 223 -6.58 57.63 46.70
CA HIS A 223 -6.88 59.05 46.57
C HIS A 223 -7.59 59.58 47.82
N HIS A 224 -7.03 59.35 49.00
CA HIS A 224 -7.42 60.09 50.22
C HIS A 224 -6.23 60.26 51.17
N GLU A 225 -5.52 61.39 51.05
CA GLU A 225 -5.23 62.35 52.13
C GLU A 225 -4.38 63.54 51.63
#